data_AF-A0A0K8SV54-F1
#
_entry.id   AF-A0A0K8SV54-F1
#
_cell.length_a   1.000
_cell.length_b   1.000
_cell.length_c   1.000
_cell.angle_alpha   90.00
_cell.angle_beta   90.00
_cell.angle_gamma   90.00
#
_symmetry.space_group_name_H-M   'P 1'
#
loop_
_entity.id
_entity.type
_entity.pdbx_description
1 polymer ?
#
loop_
_entity_poly.entity_id
_entity_poly.type
_entity_poly.pdbx_seq_one_letter_code
_entity_poly.pdbx_strand_id
1 'polypeptide(L)'
;FDFSWRDSLESLVLQCSLQNILDSKSATTLITVDALKVIDLVLRKFMPPNLALLVDTLKGSSIELLGPQLFRLLHSVEWSIRDSTLEMVRTLCSLSESRFPAFQTLLIDNKLIEVVYSIIETDHEPFVRASAVSCLYELAKVPNVWKASLSDKNVIEKLLLILHHETDR
;
A
#
# COMPACT_ATOMS: atom_id res chain seq x y z
N PHE A 1 -20.33 -16.69 9.03
CA PHE A 1 -18.93 -16.93 8.65
C PHE A 1 -18.45 -18.10 9.47
N ASP A 2 -18.18 -19.25 8.82
CA ASP A 2 -17.47 -20.38 9.44
C ASP A 2 -15.97 -20.16 9.19
N PHE A 3 -15.32 -19.42 10.08
CA PHE A 3 -13.87 -19.29 10.07
C PHE A 3 -13.33 -20.32 11.05
N SER A 4 -12.60 -21.33 10.58
CA SER A 4 -11.95 -22.24 11.51
C SER A 4 -10.66 -21.60 12.06
N TRP A 5 -10.28 -21.98 13.28
CA TRP A 5 -9.00 -21.56 13.88
C TRP A 5 -7.79 -22.07 13.05
N ARG A 6 -7.99 -23.08 12.21
CA ARG A 6 -6.97 -23.61 11.32
C ARG A 6 -6.75 -22.71 10.10
N ASP A 7 -7.83 -22.28 9.45
CA ASP A 7 -7.75 -21.32 8.32
C ASP A 7 -7.09 -20.01 8.75
N SER A 8 -7.36 -19.64 9.99
CA SER A 8 -6.77 -18.53 10.73
C SER A 8 -5.24 -18.66 10.91
N LEU A 9 -4.76 -19.84 11.30
CA LEU A 9 -3.33 -20.12 11.48
C LEU A 9 -2.60 -20.22 10.14
N GLU A 10 -3.19 -20.89 9.15
CA GLU A 10 -2.61 -21.02 7.81
C GLU A 10 -2.48 -19.65 7.14
N SER A 11 -3.49 -18.78 7.28
CA SER A 11 -3.43 -17.39 6.80
C SER A 11 -2.33 -16.58 7.50
N LEU A 12 -2.13 -16.79 8.81
CA LEU A 12 -1.06 -16.13 9.57
C LEU A 12 0.33 -16.56 9.10
N VAL A 13 0.56 -17.88 8.96
CA VAL A 13 1.85 -18.43 8.52
C VAL A 13 2.15 -17.99 7.08
N LEU A 14 1.13 -17.99 6.21
CA LEU A 14 1.25 -17.49 4.85
C LEU A 14 1.65 -16.01 4.85
N GLN A 15 0.99 -15.17 5.63
CA GLN A 15 1.32 -13.74 5.74
C GLN A 15 2.77 -13.52 6.19
N CYS A 16 3.22 -14.22 7.24
CA CYS A 16 4.61 -14.13 7.72
C CYS A 16 5.62 -14.55 6.64
N SER A 17 5.31 -15.63 5.92
CA SER A 17 6.18 -16.13 4.83
C SER A 17 6.29 -15.14 3.68
N LEU A 18 5.17 -14.50 3.31
CA LEU A 18 5.14 -13.49 2.26
C LEU A 18 5.93 -12.25 2.65
N GLN A 19 5.88 -11.82 3.91
CA GLN A 19 6.72 -10.71 4.38
C GLN A 19 8.21 -11.01 4.34
N ASN A 20 8.60 -12.22 4.69
CA ASN A 20 9.99 -12.65 4.55
C ASN A 20 10.44 -12.63 3.07
N ILE A 21 9.53 -12.93 2.13
CA ILE A 21 9.80 -12.81 0.69
C ILE A 21 10.01 -11.34 0.31
N LEU A 22 9.18 -10.41 0.80
CA LEU A 22 9.33 -8.98 0.51
C LEU A 22 10.64 -8.37 1.04
N ASP A 23 11.23 -8.95 2.08
CA ASP A 23 12.55 -8.56 2.63
C ASP A 23 13.73 -9.31 1.99
N SER A 24 13.47 -10.34 1.19
CA SER A 24 14.53 -11.16 0.63
C SER A 24 15.27 -10.46 -0.51
N LYS A 25 16.58 -10.28 -0.35
CA LYS A 25 17.46 -9.77 -1.42
C LYS A 25 17.62 -10.74 -2.60
N SER A 26 17.24 -12.01 -2.43
CA SER A 26 17.30 -13.02 -3.49
C SER A 26 15.97 -13.18 -4.23
N ALA A 27 14.90 -12.51 -3.79
CA ALA A 27 13.62 -12.55 -4.50
C ALA A 27 13.77 -11.84 -5.85
N THR A 28 13.27 -12.48 -6.90
CA THR A 28 13.20 -11.86 -8.22
C THR A 28 12.07 -10.83 -8.26
N THR A 29 12.08 -9.96 -9.28
CA THR A 29 10.98 -9.03 -9.57
C THR A 29 9.63 -9.76 -9.61
N LEU A 30 9.57 -10.89 -10.31
CA LEU A 30 8.35 -11.69 -10.45
C LEU A 30 7.86 -12.21 -9.09
N ILE A 31 8.74 -12.81 -8.30
CA ILE A 31 8.40 -13.36 -6.98
C ILE A 31 7.93 -12.24 -6.04
N THR A 32 8.56 -11.08 -6.08
CA THR A 32 8.18 -9.92 -5.26
C THR A 32 6.80 -9.40 -5.64
N VAL A 33 6.53 -9.25 -6.94
CA VAL A 33 5.23 -8.83 -7.47
C VAL A 33 4.13 -9.83 -7.10
N ASP A 34 4.39 -11.13 -7.25
CA ASP A 34 3.42 -12.17 -6.90
C ASP A 34 3.18 -12.21 -5.39
N ALA A 35 4.22 -12.04 -4.56
CA ALA A 35 4.06 -11.93 -3.11
C ALA A 35 3.18 -10.74 -2.72
N LEU A 36 3.38 -9.57 -3.33
CA LEU A 36 2.50 -8.40 -3.13
C LEU A 36 1.05 -8.74 -3.52
N LYS A 37 0.82 -9.34 -4.68
CA LYS A 37 -0.55 -9.73 -5.11
C LYS A 37 -1.22 -10.74 -4.17
N VAL A 38 -0.45 -11.69 -3.62
CA VAL A 38 -0.99 -12.66 -2.66
C VAL A 38 -1.31 -11.98 -1.33
N ILE A 39 -0.44 -11.11 -0.81
CA ILE A 39 -0.74 -10.31 0.39
C ILE A 39 -2.00 -9.48 0.18
N ASP A 40 -2.16 -8.88 -1.01
CA ASP A 40 -3.33 -8.05 -1.35
C ASP A 40 -4.61 -8.88 -1.28
N LEU A 41 -4.59 -10.04 -1.93
CA LEU A 41 -5.69 -10.98 -1.91
C LEU A 41 -6.03 -11.43 -0.47
N VAL A 42 -4.99 -11.75 0.32
CA VAL A 42 -5.15 -12.10 1.74
C VAL A 42 -5.84 -10.96 2.47
N LEU A 43 -5.32 -9.74 2.44
CA LEU A 43 -5.92 -8.60 3.17
C LEU A 43 -7.36 -8.28 2.73
N ARG A 44 -7.69 -8.44 1.44
CA ARG A 44 -9.04 -8.20 0.91
C ARG A 44 -10.04 -9.30 1.30
N LYS A 45 -9.61 -10.56 1.37
CA LYS A 45 -10.49 -11.74 1.50
C LYS A 45 -10.46 -12.39 2.88
N PHE A 46 -9.28 -12.45 3.47
CA PHE A 46 -8.99 -13.15 4.71
C PHE A 46 -8.57 -12.12 5.76
N MET A 47 -9.27 -12.12 6.88
CA MET A 47 -8.88 -11.33 8.03
C MET A 47 -7.90 -12.18 8.83
N PRO A 48 -6.60 -11.85 8.93
CA PRO A 48 -5.76 -12.38 9.98
C PRO A 48 -6.49 -12.19 11.33
N PRO A 49 -6.72 -13.25 12.12
CA PRO A 49 -7.50 -13.17 13.36
C PRO A 49 -6.91 -12.18 14.37
N ASN A 50 -5.60 -11.95 14.30
CA ASN A 50 -4.92 -10.93 15.07
C ASN A 50 -5.33 -9.50 14.65
N LEU A 51 -5.65 -9.25 13.37
CA LEU A 51 -6.21 -7.95 12.94
C LEU A 51 -7.63 -7.72 13.43
N ALA A 52 -8.42 -8.77 13.64
CA ALA A 52 -9.74 -8.66 14.26
C ALA A 52 -9.67 -8.13 15.70
N LEU A 53 -8.54 -8.35 16.39
CA LEU A 53 -8.28 -7.90 17.76
C LEU A 53 -7.60 -6.53 17.82
N LEU A 54 -7.07 -6.05 16.69
CA LEU A 54 -6.28 -4.83 16.58
C LEU A 54 -7.19 -3.67 16.18
N VAL A 55 -7.92 -3.15 17.16
CA VAL A 55 -8.86 -2.06 16.94
C VAL A 55 -8.12 -0.76 16.54
N ASP A 56 -6.92 -0.51 17.09
CA ASP A 56 -6.21 0.78 16.91
C ASP A 56 -4.69 0.69 16.66
N THR A 57 -4.08 -0.49 16.58
CA THR A 57 -2.62 -0.62 16.38
C THR A 57 -2.27 -1.84 15.54
N LEU A 58 -1.10 -1.87 14.90
CA LEU A 58 -0.61 -3.06 14.18
C LEU A 58 0.55 -3.76 14.90
N LYS A 59 0.90 -3.30 16.10
CA LYS A 59 2.02 -3.84 16.89
C LYS A 59 1.78 -5.31 17.24
N GLY A 60 2.79 -6.15 17.05
CA GLY A 60 2.73 -7.59 17.29
C GLY A 60 1.89 -8.36 16.26
N SER A 61 1.40 -7.69 15.22
CA SER A 61 0.72 -8.35 14.12
C SER A 61 1.71 -8.91 13.11
N SER A 62 1.26 -9.87 12.30
CA SER A 62 2.00 -10.34 11.14
C SER A 62 2.17 -9.28 10.06
N ILE A 63 1.61 -8.07 10.22
CA ILE A 63 1.68 -6.97 9.25
C ILE A 63 2.31 -5.69 9.77
N GLU A 64 2.93 -5.74 10.94
CA GLU A 64 3.64 -4.61 11.53
C GLU A 64 4.74 -4.06 10.59
N LEU A 65 5.45 -4.93 9.88
CA LEU A 65 6.54 -4.56 8.99
C LEU A 65 6.11 -4.16 7.58
N LEU A 66 4.80 -4.22 7.28
CA LEU A 66 4.32 -3.97 5.93
C LEU A 66 4.60 -2.53 5.49
N GLY A 67 4.41 -1.54 6.36
CA GLY A 67 4.66 -0.12 6.05
C GLY A 67 6.10 0.15 5.57
N PRO A 68 7.14 -0.19 6.36
CA PRO A 68 8.53 -0.03 5.95
C PRO A 68 8.90 -0.83 4.69
N GLN A 69 8.32 -2.03 4.51
CA GLN A 69 8.52 -2.84 3.32
C GLN A 69 7.98 -2.14 2.07
N LEU A 70 6.74 -1.64 2.11
CA LEU A 70 6.15 -0.90 1.00
C LEU A 70 6.93 0.38 0.68
N PHE A 71 7.37 1.13 1.70
CA PHE A 71 8.22 2.30 1.49
C PHE A 71 9.46 1.96 0.67
N ARG A 72 10.16 0.87 1.02
CA ARG A 72 11.34 0.41 0.28
C ARG A 72 10.99 -0.05 -1.14
N LEU A 73 9.91 -0.79 -1.32
CA LEU A 73 9.51 -1.33 -2.61
C LEU A 73 9.04 -0.23 -3.59
N LEU A 74 8.45 0.86 -3.09
CA LEU A 74 8.15 2.05 -3.90
C LEU A 74 9.41 2.74 -4.47
N HIS A 75 10.58 2.50 -3.87
CA HIS A 75 11.88 2.99 -4.38
C HIS A 75 12.63 1.95 -5.23
N SER A 76 11.97 0.84 -5.60
CA SER A 76 12.58 -0.17 -6.46
C SER A 76 12.96 0.40 -7.82
N VAL A 77 14.08 -0.06 -8.38
CA VAL A 77 14.47 0.24 -9.77
C VAL A 77 13.48 -0.37 -10.77
N GLU A 78 12.87 -1.50 -10.41
CA GLU A 78 11.92 -2.24 -11.23
C GLU A 78 10.53 -1.59 -11.17
N TRP A 79 10.07 -1.06 -12.30
CA TRP A 79 8.79 -0.34 -12.38
C TRP A 79 7.60 -1.20 -11.96
N SER A 80 7.61 -2.49 -12.29
CA SER A 80 6.50 -3.41 -11.98
C SER A 80 6.35 -3.68 -10.49
N ILE A 81 7.45 -3.60 -9.73
CA ILE A 81 7.43 -3.63 -8.26
C ILE A 81 6.79 -2.33 -7.75
N ARG A 82 7.21 -1.16 -8.24
CA ARG A 82 6.63 0.12 -7.82
C ARG A 82 5.13 0.16 -8.10
N ASP A 83 4.71 -0.22 -9.30
CA ASP A 83 3.32 -0.29 -9.72
C ASP A 83 2.48 -1.23 -8.83
N SER A 84 2.94 -2.46 -8.62
CA SER A 84 2.25 -3.43 -7.74
C SER A 84 2.21 -2.96 -6.28
N THR A 85 3.23 -2.24 -5.84
CA THR A 85 3.28 -1.66 -4.49
C THR A 85 2.27 -0.53 -4.33
N LEU A 86 2.07 0.31 -5.35
CA LEU A 86 1.02 1.34 -5.35
C LEU A 86 -0.38 0.72 -5.26
N GLU A 87 -0.63 -0.39 -5.95
CA GLU A 87 -1.92 -1.10 -5.81
C GLU A 87 -2.12 -1.65 -4.39
N MET A 88 -1.06 -2.14 -3.74
CA MET A 88 -1.13 -2.50 -2.32
C MET A 88 -1.47 -1.30 -1.42
N VAL A 89 -0.83 -0.15 -1.64
CA VAL A 89 -1.12 1.07 -0.87
C VAL A 89 -2.58 1.49 -1.03
N ARG A 90 -3.14 1.37 -2.25
CA ARG A 90 -4.57 1.59 -2.51
C ARG A 90 -5.47 0.66 -1.71
N THR A 91 -5.12 -0.62 -1.64
CA THR A 91 -5.85 -1.59 -0.82
C THR A 91 -5.84 -1.21 0.65
N LEU A 92 -4.66 -0.87 1.19
CA LEU A 92 -4.54 -0.43 2.58
C LEU A 92 -5.40 0.81 2.82
N CYS A 93 -5.40 1.76 1.89
CA CYS A 93 -6.25 2.94 1.95
C CYS A 93 -7.74 2.59 2.01
N SER A 94 -8.23 1.77 1.08
CA SER A 94 -9.63 1.33 1.01
C SER A 94 -10.06 0.55 2.28
N LEU A 95 -9.19 -0.32 2.78
CA LEU A 95 -9.41 -1.04 4.02
C LEU A 95 -9.39 -0.10 5.23
N SER A 96 -8.55 0.93 5.22
CA SER A 96 -8.43 1.92 6.29
C SER A 96 -9.66 2.80 6.45
N GLU A 97 -10.38 3.06 5.35
CA GLU A 97 -11.62 3.83 5.34
C GLU A 97 -12.79 3.02 5.88
N SER A 98 -12.84 1.73 5.54
CA SER A 98 -14.05 0.91 5.70
C SER A 98 -14.02 -0.05 6.88
N ARG A 99 -12.85 -0.61 7.22
CA ARG A 99 -12.76 -1.78 8.12
C ARG A 99 -11.65 -1.69 9.15
N PHE A 100 -10.50 -1.10 8.83
CA PHE A 100 -9.28 -1.19 9.64
C PHE A 100 -8.57 0.16 9.79
N PRO A 101 -9.06 1.06 10.66
CA PRO A 101 -8.48 2.40 10.84
C PRO A 101 -6.98 2.41 11.16
N ALA A 102 -6.44 1.35 11.78
CA ALA A 102 -5.02 1.21 12.06
C ALA A 102 -4.12 1.32 10.81
N PHE A 103 -4.64 1.04 9.61
CA PHE A 103 -3.91 1.27 8.36
C PHE A 103 -3.69 2.74 8.02
N GLN A 104 -4.53 3.65 8.52
CA GLN A 104 -4.31 5.09 8.35
C GLN A 104 -2.98 5.50 9.00
N THR A 105 -2.74 5.02 10.24
CA THR A 105 -1.49 5.24 10.96
C THR A 105 -0.30 4.62 10.22
N LEU A 106 -0.45 3.39 9.69
CA LEU A 106 0.60 2.77 8.88
C LEU A 106 0.97 3.61 7.65
N LEU A 107 -0.03 4.12 6.92
CA LEU A 107 0.18 4.97 5.73
C LEU A 107 0.91 6.27 6.07
N ILE A 108 0.52 6.92 7.16
CA ILE A 108 1.06 8.21 7.61
C ILE A 108 2.47 8.03 8.20
N ASP A 109 2.65 7.14 9.18
CA ASP A 109 3.91 7.00 9.91
C ASP A 109 5.07 6.52 9.02
N ASN A 110 4.75 5.75 7.97
CA ASN A 110 5.74 5.26 7.01
C ASN A 110 5.94 6.18 5.80
N LYS A 111 5.37 7.39 5.84
CA LYS A 111 5.52 8.42 4.79
C LYS A 111 5.14 7.94 3.39
N LEU A 112 4.19 7.01 3.30
CA LEU A 112 3.81 6.41 2.02
C LEU A 112 3.11 7.43 1.11
N ILE A 113 2.41 8.39 1.71
CA ILE A 113 1.69 9.46 1.00
C ILE A 113 2.69 10.40 0.30
N GLU A 114 3.78 10.76 0.97
CA GLU A 114 4.86 11.58 0.40
C GLU A 114 5.53 10.87 -0.78
N VAL A 115 5.76 9.56 -0.66
CA VAL A 115 6.36 8.78 -1.74
C VAL A 115 5.43 8.73 -2.94
N VAL A 116 4.12 8.50 -2.74
CA VAL A 116 3.12 8.57 -3.82
C VAL A 116 3.20 9.91 -4.56
N TYR A 117 3.29 11.04 -3.84
CA TYR A 117 3.49 12.35 -4.49
C TYR A 117 4.78 12.43 -5.30
N SER A 118 5.89 11.97 -4.73
CA SER A 118 7.17 12.01 -5.44
C SER A 118 7.14 11.18 -6.73
N ILE A 119 6.47 10.02 -6.71
CA ILE A 119 6.31 9.15 -7.89
C ILE A 119 5.52 9.88 -8.97
N ILE A 120 4.42 10.52 -8.61
CA ILE A 120 3.61 11.30 -9.55
C ILE A 120 4.46 12.37 -10.28
N GLU A 121 5.39 13.02 -9.57
CA GLU A 121 6.19 14.12 -10.12
C GLU A 121 7.45 13.64 -10.86
N THR A 122 8.06 12.55 -10.41
CA THR A 122 9.45 12.22 -10.78
C THR A 122 9.61 10.86 -11.45
N ASP A 123 8.64 9.95 -11.35
CA ASP A 123 8.78 8.62 -11.93
C ASP A 123 8.85 8.70 -13.45
N HIS A 124 9.81 8.00 -14.04
CA HIS A 124 10.03 8.02 -15.49
C HIS A 124 8.95 7.23 -16.23
N GLU A 125 8.34 6.24 -15.58
CA GLU A 125 7.36 5.34 -16.21
C GLU A 125 5.94 5.90 -16.15
N PRO A 126 5.30 6.18 -17.29
CA PRO A 126 3.95 6.76 -17.32
C PRO A 126 2.91 5.90 -16.59
N PHE A 127 2.98 4.58 -16.73
CA PHE A 127 2.06 3.65 -16.07
C PHE A 127 2.17 3.75 -14.54
N VAL A 128 3.39 3.88 -14.00
CA VAL A 128 3.60 4.02 -12.56
C VAL A 128 3.05 5.37 -12.06
N ARG A 129 3.25 6.46 -12.81
CA ARG A 129 2.65 7.76 -12.50
C ARG A 129 1.12 7.69 -12.49
N ALA A 130 0.51 7.06 -13.48
CA ALA A 130 -0.94 6.88 -13.56
C ALA A 130 -1.50 6.06 -12.37
N SER A 131 -0.81 4.98 -11.98
CA SER A 131 -1.13 4.20 -10.78
C SER A 131 -0.99 5.04 -9.51
N ALA A 132 0.01 5.91 -9.43
CA ALA A 132 0.21 6.80 -8.29
C ALA A 132 -0.88 7.89 -8.19
N VAL A 133 -1.33 8.44 -9.32
CA VAL A 133 -2.51 9.35 -9.36
C VAL A 133 -3.76 8.62 -8.89
N SER A 134 -3.97 7.38 -9.34
CA SER A 134 -5.08 6.55 -8.87
C SER A 134 -4.98 6.25 -7.37
N CYS A 135 -3.76 6.10 -6.85
CA CYS A 135 -3.51 5.95 -5.43
C CYS A 135 -3.80 7.21 -4.63
N LEU A 136 -3.42 8.38 -5.17
CA LEU A 136 -3.70 9.67 -4.54
C LEU A 136 -5.21 9.94 -4.44
N TYR A 137 -5.98 9.56 -5.46
CA TYR A 137 -7.44 9.62 -5.40
C TYR A 137 -8.00 8.79 -4.23
N GLU A 138 -7.52 7.56 -4.04
CA GLU A 138 -7.95 6.72 -2.92
C GLU A 138 -7.59 7.36 -1.57
N LEU A 139 -6.35 7.85 -1.44
CA LEU A 139 -5.86 8.52 -0.22
C LEU A 139 -6.67 9.78 0.13
N ALA A 140 -7.12 10.54 -0.87
CA ALA A 140 -7.90 11.75 -0.67
C ALA A 140 -9.30 11.49 -0.08
N LYS A 141 -9.84 10.28 -0.22
CA LYS A 141 -11.14 9.92 0.38
C LYS A 141 -11.07 9.70 1.88
N VAL A 142 -9.88 9.39 2.42
CA VAL A 142 -9.71 9.09 3.85
C VAL A 142 -9.51 10.39 4.64
N PRO A 143 -10.47 10.83 5.49
CA PRO A 143 -10.43 12.19 6.06
C PRO A 143 -9.20 12.49 6.92
N ASN A 144 -8.73 11.50 7.70
CA ASN A 144 -7.54 11.67 8.53
C ASN A 144 -6.26 11.77 7.69
N VAL A 145 -6.14 10.96 6.63
CA VAL A 145 -5.03 11.04 5.67
C VAL A 145 -5.05 12.39 4.97
N TRP A 146 -6.22 12.84 4.52
CA TRP A 146 -6.39 14.16 3.91
C TRP A 146 -5.88 15.27 4.82
N LYS A 147 -6.38 15.29 6.07
CA LYS A 147 -6.01 16.30 7.06
C LYS A 147 -4.53 16.25 7.43
N ALA A 148 -3.95 15.06 7.57
CA ALA A 148 -2.58 14.87 8.02
C ALA A 148 -1.54 15.18 6.93
N SER A 149 -1.84 14.91 5.66
CA SER A 149 -0.80 14.84 4.62
C SER A 149 -1.16 15.44 3.27
N LEU A 150 -2.42 15.81 2.99
CA LEU A 150 -2.87 16.28 1.67
C LEU A 150 -3.40 17.73 1.68
N SER A 151 -3.99 18.17 2.79
CA SER A 151 -4.77 19.42 2.86
C SER A 151 -3.99 20.71 2.54
N ASP A 152 -2.66 20.67 2.65
CA ASP A 152 -1.73 21.77 2.39
C ASP A 152 -0.96 21.63 1.06
N LYS A 153 -1.20 20.57 0.27
CA LYS A 153 -0.37 20.21 -0.90
C LYS A 153 -0.89 20.70 -2.25
N ASN A 154 -1.89 21.59 -2.28
CA ASN A 154 -2.54 22.08 -3.51
C ASN A 154 -2.85 20.95 -4.51
N VAL A 155 -3.45 19.86 -4.02
CA VAL A 155 -3.62 18.60 -4.76
C VAL A 155 -4.23 18.80 -6.15
N ILE A 156 -5.25 19.66 -6.25
CA ILE A 156 -5.96 19.95 -7.49
C ILE A 156 -5.04 20.60 -8.53
N GLU A 157 -4.26 21.61 -8.13
CA GLU A 157 -3.33 22.30 -9.02
C GLU A 157 -2.29 21.33 -9.56
N LYS A 158 -1.74 20.46 -8.71
CA LYS A 158 -0.80 19.42 -9.14
C LYS A 158 -1.42 18.45 -10.15
N LEU A 159 -2.62 17.95 -9.88
CA LEU A 159 -3.34 17.06 -10.81
C LEU A 159 -3.57 17.72 -12.18
N LEU A 160 -3.94 19.01 -12.20
CA LEU A 160 -4.10 19.75 -13.44
C LEU A 160 -2.78 19.90 -14.21
N LEU A 161 -1.67 20.17 -13.52
CA LEU A 161 -0.34 20.23 -14.15
C LEU A 161 0.07 18.89 -14.75
N ILE A 162 -0.19 17.78 -14.06
CA ILE A 162 0.11 16.43 -14.57
C ILE A 162 -0.69 16.16 -15.84
N LEU A 163 -2.01 16.39 -15.81
CA LEU A 163 -2.88 16.19 -16.98
C LEU A 163 -2.46 17.07 -18.17
N HIS A 164 -1.97 18.29 -17.91
CA HIS A 164 -1.48 19.17 -18.96
C HIS A 164 -0.16 18.69 -19.59
N HIS A 165 0.70 18.03 -18.82
CA HIS A 165 2.00 17.55 -19.29
C HIS A 165 2.00 16.10 -19.81
N GLU A 166 0.94 15.32 -19.55
CA GLU A 166 0.81 13.96 -20.09
C GLU A 166 0.49 13.93 -21.60
N THR A 167 0.07 15.04 -22.20
CA THR A 167 -0.29 15.09 -23.63
C THR A 167 0.87 15.04 -24.63
N ASP A 168 2.15 14.95 -24.20
CA ASP A 168 3.31 15.09 -25.11
C ASP A 168 4.38 13.98 -25.01
N ARG A 169 4.04 12.74 -24.65
CA ARG A 169 5.00 11.60 -24.70
C ARG A 169 4.45 10.32 -25.28
#